data_AF-A0A3Q4HPX0-F1
#
_entry.id   AF-A0A3Q4HPX0-F1
#
_cell.length_a   1.000
_cell.length_b   1.000
_cell.length_c   1.000
_cell.angle_alpha   90.00
_cell.angle_beta   90.00
_cell.angle_gamma   90.00
#
_symmetry.space_group_name_H-M   'P 1'
#
loop_
_entity.id
_entity.type
_entity.pdbx_description
1 polymer ?
#
loop_
_entity_poly.entity_id
_entity_poly.type
_entity_poly.pdbx_seq_one_letter_code
_entity_poly.pdbx_strand_id
1 'polypeptide(L)'
;MAAAAAPVWDEHQAYEELLYWDSLIQQGHRLHPHDFDRYEELRYWYDCLCYEEELRQYHDYIAAIEHMEDKRYREAGPYDRYVLAKHSEVYPPTEELEAVQTIVSHVECALKTVSDQMDAPKDDERVLRGVMRVGLVAKGLLLKGDKNVELVLLCSNKPTVTLLKQVAEKLSAQLEVEMSA
;
A
#
# COMPACT_ATOMS: atom_id res chain seq x y z
N MET A 1 27.20 -7.06 -40.31
CA MET A 1 27.78 -7.59 -39.06
C MET A 1 27.41 -9.06 -39.01
N ALA A 2 28.37 -9.94 -39.23
CA ALA A 2 28.15 -11.38 -39.23
C ALA A 2 27.87 -11.85 -37.81
N ALA A 3 26.74 -12.53 -37.60
CA ALA A 3 26.52 -13.29 -36.38
C ALA A 3 27.51 -14.45 -36.36
N ALA A 4 28.50 -14.40 -35.47
CA ALA A 4 29.33 -15.57 -35.19
C ALA A 4 28.39 -16.63 -34.58
N ALA A 5 28.30 -17.80 -35.22
CA ALA A 5 27.54 -18.92 -34.70
C ALA A 5 28.13 -19.30 -33.33
N ALA A 6 27.36 -19.11 -32.26
CA ALA A 6 27.76 -19.55 -30.93
C ALA A 6 28.00 -21.07 -30.98
N PRO A 7 29.09 -21.59 -30.38
CA PRO A 7 29.26 -23.02 -30.25
C PRO A 7 28.08 -23.55 -29.45
N VAL A 8 27.28 -24.44 -30.05
CA VAL A 8 26.25 -25.18 -29.32
C VAL A 8 26.99 -26.27 -28.57
N TRP A 9 27.54 -25.94 -27.41
CA TRP A 9 28.07 -26.94 -26.51
C TRP A 9 26.91 -27.77 -25.96
N ASP A 10 27.10 -29.09 -25.90
CA ASP A 10 26.21 -29.99 -25.16
C ASP A 10 26.57 -29.91 -23.67
N GLU A 11 25.58 -29.77 -22.78
CA GLU A 11 25.80 -29.49 -21.35
C GLU A 11 26.70 -30.54 -20.68
N HIS A 12 26.48 -31.83 -20.99
CA HIS A 12 27.28 -32.92 -20.43
C HIS A 12 28.71 -32.90 -20.97
N GLN A 13 28.89 -32.60 -22.25
CA GLN A 13 30.22 -32.52 -22.85
C GLN A 13 31.00 -31.30 -22.34
N ALA A 14 30.33 -30.16 -22.16
CA ALA A 14 30.91 -28.95 -21.59
C ALA A 14 31.40 -29.18 -20.16
N TYR A 15 30.60 -29.86 -19.34
CA TYR A 15 30.96 -30.19 -17.97
C TYR A 15 32.18 -31.12 -17.88
N GLU A 16 32.20 -32.19 -18.66
CA GLU A 16 33.34 -33.12 -18.72
C GLU A 16 34.63 -32.42 -19.19
N GLU A 17 34.52 -31.52 -20.18
CA GLU A 17 35.64 -30.75 -20.68
C GLU A 17 36.14 -29.71 -19.65
N LEU A 18 35.25 -29.02 -18.93
CA LEU A 18 35.63 -28.13 -17.83
C LEU A 18 36.35 -28.87 -16.70
N LEU A 19 35.85 -30.06 -16.32
CA LEU A 19 36.50 -30.91 -15.32
C LEU A 19 37.91 -31.34 -15.74
N TYR A 20 38.09 -31.69 -17.02
CA TYR A 20 39.39 -32.04 -17.57
C TYR A 20 40.38 -30.85 -17.47
N TRP A 21 39.95 -29.66 -17.87
CA TRP A 21 40.77 -28.45 -17.78
C TRP A 21 41.10 -28.07 -16.33
N ASP A 22 40.12 -28.12 -15.43
CA ASP A 22 40.31 -27.87 -14.00
C ASP A 22 41.30 -28.86 -13.36
N SER A 23 41.22 -30.15 -13.74
CA SER A 23 42.18 -31.18 -13.31
C SER A 23 43.62 -30.84 -13.71
N LEU A 24 43.82 -30.40 -14.96
CA LEU A 24 45.15 -30.01 -15.45
C LEU A 24 45.69 -28.76 -14.74
N ILE A 25 44.83 -27.76 -14.53
CA ILE A 25 45.18 -26.52 -13.82
C ILE A 25 45.54 -26.82 -12.36
N GLN A 26 44.78 -27.68 -11.67
CA GLN A 26 45.04 -28.10 -10.29
C GLN A 26 46.36 -28.87 -10.14
N GLN A 27 46.75 -29.64 -11.16
CA GLN A 27 48.04 -30.32 -11.23
C GLN A 27 49.21 -29.37 -11.55
N GLY A 28 48.94 -28.07 -11.76
CA GLY A 28 49.94 -27.03 -11.98
C GLY A 28 50.34 -26.83 -13.45
N HIS A 29 49.62 -27.42 -14.39
CA HIS A 29 49.86 -27.19 -15.82
C HIS A 29 49.35 -25.79 -16.22
N ARG A 30 50.19 -25.02 -16.93
CA ARG A 30 49.73 -23.81 -17.61
C ARG A 30 49.17 -24.17 -18.97
N LEU A 31 47.92 -23.78 -19.19
CA LEU A 31 47.28 -23.91 -20.49
C LEU A 31 47.96 -23.00 -21.52
N HIS A 32 48.01 -23.48 -22.76
CA HIS A 32 48.40 -22.65 -23.88
C HIS A 32 47.36 -21.52 -24.06
N PRO A 33 47.73 -20.29 -24.50
CA PRO A 33 46.80 -19.18 -24.64
C PRO A 33 45.47 -19.53 -25.36
N HIS A 34 45.54 -20.24 -26.49
CA HIS A 34 44.33 -20.70 -27.20
C HIS A 34 43.47 -21.72 -26.43
N ASP A 35 44.09 -22.59 -25.62
CA ASP A 35 43.35 -23.55 -24.78
C ASP A 35 42.73 -22.85 -23.56
N PHE A 36 43.41 -21.82 -23.06
CA PHE A 36 42.90 -20.95 -22.01
C PHE A 36 41.68 -20.14 -22.49
N ASP A 37 41.75 -19.55 -23.69
CA ASP A 37 40.64 -18.82 -24.30
C ASP A 37 39.40 -19.73 -24.45
N ARG A 38 39.59 -20.97 -24.91
CA ARG A 38 38.50 -21.96 -25.02
C ARG A 38 37.93 -22.36 -23.66
N TYR A 39 38.78 -22.57 -22.65
CA TYR A 39 38.34 -22.85 -21.29
C TYR A 39 37.53 -21.69 -20.70
N GLU A 40 37.98 -20.45 -20.90
CA GLU A 40 37.29 -19.24 -20.41
C GLU A 40 35.93 -19.06 -21.09
N GLU A 41 35.87 -19.21 -22.42
CA GLU A 41 34.62 -19.13 -23.17
C GLU A 41 33.62 -20.23 -22.76
N LEU A 42 34.10 -21.47 -22.60
CA LEU A 42 33.28 -22.60 -22.16
C LEU A 42 32.77 -22.42 -20.72
N ARG A 43 33.64 -21.93 -19.83
CA ARG A 43 33.30 -21.67 -18.43
C ARG A 43 32.26 -20.56 -18.31
N TYR A 44 32.46 -19.46 -19.05
CA TYR A 44 31.49 -18.37 -19.08
C TYR A 44 30.13 -18.83 -19.60
N TRP A 45 30.10 -19.66 -20.65
CA TRP A 45 28.87 -20.22 -21.18
C TRP A 45 28.17 -21.15 -20.18
N TYR A 46 28.92 -22.03 -19.50
CA TYR A 46 28.37 -22.93 -18.48
C TYR A 46 27.84 -22.15 -17.28
N ASP A 47 28.56 -21.12 -16.82
CA ASP A 47 28.10 -20.23 -15.76
C ASP A 47 26.79 -19.55 -16.17
N CYS A 48 26.68 -19.01 -17.40
CA CYS A 48 25.44 -18.44 -17.92
C CYS A 48 24.26 -19.43 -17.91
N LEU A 49 24.48 -20.68 -18.33
CA LEU A 49 23.43 -21.72 -18.28
C LEU A 49 22.99 -22.02 -16.85
N CYS A 50 23.93 -22.17 -15.92
CA CYS A 50 23.61 -22.40 -14.51
C CYS A 50 22.79 -21.23 -13.94
N TYR A 51 23.18 -19.98 -14.23
CA TYR A 51 22.41 -18.80 -13.81
C TYR A 51 20.99 -18.76 -14.40
N GLU A 52 20.81 -19.13 -15.67
CA GLU A 52 19.48 -19.19 -16.30
C GLU A 52 18.59 -20.26 -15.67
N GLU A 53 19.16 -21.42 -15.33
CA GLU A 53 18.45 -22.52 -14.66
C GLU A 53 18.06 -22.16 -13.22
N GLU A 54 18.96 -21.52 -12.45
CA GLU A 54 18.66 -20.99 -11.12
C GLU A 54 17.56 -19.92 -11.16
N LEU A 55 17.60 -19.03 -12.17
CA LEU A 55 16.58 -18.01 -12.36
C LEU A 55 15.23 -18.63 -12.73
N ARG A 56 15.21 -19.69 -13.54
CA ARG A 56 14.00 -20.45 -13.85
C ARG A 56 13.40 -21.09 -12.60
N GLN A 57 14.24 -21.74 -11.79
CA GLN A 57 13.81 -22.35 -10.52
C GLN A 57 13.25 -21.30 -9.54
N TYR A 58 13.88 -20.12 -9.47
CA TYR A 58 13.38 -19.01 -8.67
C TYR A 58 12.01 -18.51 -9.17
N HIS A 59 11.85 -18.33 -10.48
CA HIS A 59 10.56 -17.94 -11.06
C HIS A 59 9.47 -19.00 -10.79
N ASP A 60 9.78 -20.29 -10.93
CA ASP A 60 8.85 -21.37 -10.61
C ASP A 60 8.48 -21.40 -9.12
N TYR A 61 9.43 -21.12 -8.23
CA TYR A 61 9.20 -21.00 -6.79
C TYR A 61 8.28 -19.81 -6.45
N ILE A 62 8.53 -18.63 -7.03
CA ILE A 62 7.67 -17.45 -6.86
C ILE A 62 6.26 -17.72 -7.39
N ALA A 63 6.15 -18.29 -8.59
CA ALA A 63 4.86 -18.67 -9.16
C ALA A 63 4.13 -19.68 -8.27
N ALA A 64 4.83 -20.66 -7.68
CA ALA A 64 4.23 -21.61 -6.76
C ALA A 64 3.73 -20.95 -5.46
N ILE A 65 4.47 -19.98 -4.90
CA ILE A 65 4.04 -19.19 -3.75
C ILE A 65 2.78 -18.40 -4.08
N GLU A 66 2.81 -17.63 -5.18
CA GLU A 66 1.67 -16.83 -5.62
C GLU A 66 0.42 -17.70 -5.83
N HIS A 67 0.59 -18.89 -6.41
CA HIS A 67 -0.50 -19.82 -6.65
C HIS A 67 -1.08 -20.46 -5.37
N MET A 68 -0.25 -20.64 -4.33
CA MET A 68 -0.69 -21.09 -3.01
C MET A 68 -1.40 -19.97 -2.23
N GLU A 69 -0.88 -18.75 -2.31
CA GLU A 69 -1.52 -17.58 -1.72
C GLU A 69 -2.88 -17.31 -2.38
N ASP A 70 -2.96 -17.29 -3.71
CA ASP A 70 -4.20 -17.10 -4.46
C ASP A 70 -5.24 -18.19 -4.15
N LYS A 71 -4.83 -19.46 -3.97
CA LYS A 71 -5.71 -20.52 -3.47
C LYS A 71 -6.23 -20.23 -2.06
N ARG A 72 -5.36 -19.77 -1.16
CA ARG A 72 -5.72 -19.40 0.22
C ARG A 72 -6.68 -18.20 0.28
N TYR A 73 -6.61 -17.28 -0.68
CA TYR A 73 -7.54 -16.14 -0.79
C TYR A 73 -8.83 -16.48 -1.54
N ARG A 74 -8.80 -17.39 -2.53
CA ARG A 74 -10.00 -17.84 -3.26
C ARG A 74 -10.90 -18.74 -2.44
N GLU A 75 -10.32 -19.62 -1.64
CA GLU A 75 -11.07 -20.47 -0.73
C GLU A 75 -11.29 -19.73 0.59
N ALA A 76 -12.14 -18.69 0.56
CA ALA A 76 -12.65 -18.06 1.77
C ALA A 76 -13.23 -19.18 2.66
N GLY A 77 -12.56 -19.46 3.77
CA GLY A 77 -12.84 -20.65 4.57
C GLY A 77 -14.27 -20.62 5.12
N PRO A 78 -14.79 -21.75 5.64
CA PRO A 78 -16.12 -21.77 6.27
C PRO A 78 -16.34 -20.64 7.29
N TYR A 79 -15.28 -20.25 8.00
CA TYR A 79 -15.25 -19.15 8.97
C TYR A 79 -15.43 -17.76 8.34
N ASP A 80 -14.89 -17.52 7.15
CA ASP A 80 -15.02 -16.23 6.46
C ASP A 80 -16.48 -15.95 6.10
N ARG A 81 -17.23 -16.99 5.72
CA ARG A 81 -18.67 -16.85 5.46
C ARG A 81 -19.44 -16.41 6.71
N TYR A 82 -19.13 -16.97 7.88
CA TYR A 82 -19.78 -16.57 9.14
C TYR A 82 -19.38 -15.17 9.57
N VAL A 83 -18.11 -14.81 9.41
CA VAL A 83 -17.61 -13.47 9.71
C VAL A 83 -18.26 -12.45 8.78
N LEU A 84 -18.34 -12.71 7.48
CA LEU A 84 -18.99 -11.81 6.51
C LEU A 84 -20.49 -11.69 6.76
N ALA A 85 -21.17 -12.77 7.13
CA ALA A 85 -22.58 -12.72 7.51
C ALA A 85 -22.78 -11.84 8.74
N LYS A 86 -21.98 -12.06 9.80
CA LYS A 86 -22.04 -11.22 11.01
C LYS A 86 -21.65 -9.77 10.74
N HIS A 87 -20.63 -9.54 9.92
CA HIS A 87 -20.23 -8.21 9.46
C HIS A 87 -21.40 -7.51 8.79
N SER A 88 -22.10 -8.15 7.85
CA SER A 88 -23.26 -7.56 7.17
C SER A 88 -24.43 -7.27 8.12
N GLU A 89 -24.57 -8.02 9.21
CA GLU A 89 -25.63 -7.83 10.22
C GLU A 89 -25.36 -6.61 11.11
N VAL A 90 -24.09 -6.35 11.45
CA VAL A 90 -23.67 -5.25 12.32
C VAL A 90 -23.24 -3.99 11.58
N TYR A 91 -22.97 -4.07 10.28
CA TYR A 91 -22.57 -2.93 9.46
C TYR A 91 -23.78 -1.99 9.23
N PRO A 92 -23.61 -0.67 9.30
CA PRO A 92 -24.70 0.27 9.08
C PRO A 92 -25.24 0.18 7.64
N PRO A 93 -26.57 0.27 7.43
CA PRO A 93 -27.14 0.37 6.09
C PRO A 93 -26.70 1.67 5.41
N THR A 94 -26.74 1.72 4.08
CA THR A 94 -26.33 2.88 3.28
C THR A 94 -27.02 4.17 3.73
N GLU A 95 -28.31 4.11 4.06
CA GLU A 95 -29.09 5.26 4.56
C GLU A 95 -28.51 5.86 5.86
N GLU A 96 -28.06 5.02 6.80
CA GLU A 96 -27.43 5.48 8.04
C GLU A 96 -26.06 6.13 7.76
N LEU A 97 -25.28 5.56 6.84
CA LEU A 97 -23.99 6.12 6.44
C LEU A 97 -24.16 7.47 5.74
N GLU A 98 -25.13 7.59 4.85
CA GLU A 98 -25.46 8.84 4.15
C GLU A 98 -25.90 9.92 5.15
N ALA A 99 -26.74 9.56 6.13
CA ALA A 99 -27.14 10.48 7.20
C ALA A 99 -25.93 11.00 8.01
N VAL A 100 -25.00 10.11 8.37
CA VAL A 100 -23.76 10.49 9.06
C VAL A 100 -22.90 11.42 8.20
N GLN A 101 -22.67 11.08 6.93
CA GLN A 101 -21.90 11.91 6.02
C GLN A 101 -22.54 13.29 5.83
N THR A 102 -23.87 13.35 5.75
CA THR A 102 -24.64 14.59 5.58
C THR A 102 -24.47 15.50 6.79
N ILE A 103 -24.72 14.98 7.99
CA ILE A 103 -24.58 15.75 9.24
C ILE A 103 -23.14 16.24 9.41
N VAL A 104 -22.14 15.38 9.18
CA VAL A 104 -20.73 15.78 9.27
C VAL A 104 -20.42 16.90 8.28
N SER A 105 -20.86 16.76 7.03
CA SER A 105 -20.60 17.75 5.98
C SER A 105 -21.27 19.09 6.28
N HIS A 106 -22.50 19.10 6.81
CA HIS A 106 -23.18 20.32 7.27
C HIS A 106 -22.41 20.99 8.41
N VAL A 107 -22.02 20.23 9.43
CA VAL A 107 -21.26 20.80 10.56
C VAL A 107 -19.89 21.32 10.12
N GLU A 108 -19.20 20.64 9.21
CA GLU A 108 -17.92 21.10 8.64
C GLU A 108 -18.09 22.39 7.82
N CYS A 109 -19.14 22.49 7.00
CA CYS A 109 -19.47 23.69 6.23
C CYS A 109 -19.84 24.88 7.14
N ALA A 110 -20.70 24.64 8.13
CA ALA A 110 -21.08 25.64 9.11
C ALA A 110 -19.85 26.13 9.91
N LEU A 111 -18.99 25.22 10.38
CA LEU A 111 -17.74 25.59 11.08
C LEU A 111 -16.77 26.36 10.19
N LYS A 112 -16.69 26.03 8.89
CA LYS A 112 -15.92 26.81 7.93
C LYS A 112 -16.45 28.24 7.84
N THR A 113 -17.77 28.41 7.74
CA THR A 113 -18.40 29.74 7.68
C THR A 113 -18.19 30.52 8.99
N VAL A 114 -18.31 29.86 10.15
CA VAL A 114 -18.00 30.46 11.45
C VAL A 114 -16.54 30.92 11.51
N SER A 115 -15.60 30.10 11.01
CA SER A 115 -14.19 30.49 10.90
C SER A 115 -14.00 31.73 10.05
N ASP A 116 -14.64 31.80 8.88
CA ASP A 116 -14.52 32.95 7.97
C ASP A 116 -15.13 34.24 8.57
N GLN A 117 -16.16 34.13 9.42
CA GLN A 117 -16.73 35.28 10.15
C GLN A 117 -15.88 35.75 11.35
N MET A 118 -15.08 34.87 11.93
CA MET A 118 -14.26 35.17 13.10
C MET A 118 -12.88 35.73 12.74
N ASP A 119 -12.44 35.51 11.51
CA ASP A 119 -11.20 36.09 11.01
C ASP A 119 -11.37 37.58 10.72
N ALA A 120 -10.61 38.42 11.42
CA ALA A 120 -10.56 39.84 11.13
C ALA A 120 -9.63 40.10 9.92
N PRO A 121 -9.96 41.06 9.03
CA PRO A 121 -9.18 41.33 7.81
C PRO A 121 -7.78 41.92 8.04
N LYS A 122 -7.32 42.01 9.30
CA LYS A 122 -6.06 42.65 9.70
C LYS A 122 -5.11 41.73 10.45
N ASP A 123 -5.50 40.50 10.74
CA ASP A 123 -4.68 39.53 11.46
C ASP A 123 -4.39 38.35 10.53
N ASP A 124 -3.11 38.09 10.25
CA ASP A 124 -2.68 36.97 9.37
C ASP A 124 -2.91 35.61 10.05
N GLU A 125 -3.30 35.59 11.33
CA GLU A 125 -3.49 34.38 12.10
C GLU A 125 -4.98 34.02 12.30
N ARG A 126 -5.49 33.19 11.38
CA ARG A 126 -6.85 32.60 11.48
C ARG A 126 -7.09 31.96 12.84
N VAL A 127 -8.16 32.31 13.54
CA VAL A 127 -8.41 31.83 14.93
C VAL A 127 -8.72 30.33 14.95
N LEU A 128 -9.57 29.87 14.01
CA LEU A 128 -9.99 28.48 13.85
C LEU A 128 -9.26 27.86 12.67
N ARG A 129 -8.29 26.97 12.92
CA ARG A 129 -7.39 26.44 11.88
C ARG A 129 -8.02 25.36 11.00
N GLY A 130 -8.96 24.61 11.55
CA GLY A 130 -9.61 23.53 10.79
C GLY A 130 -10.44 22.60 11.66
N VAL A 131 -11.16 21.70 11.00
CA VAL A 131 -11.98 20.67 11.64
C VAL A 131 -11.46 19.31 11.19
N MET A 132 -11.35 18.37 12.11
CA MET A 132 -10.91 17.01 11.82
C MET A 132 -11.94 16.00 12.29
N ARG A 133 -12.30 15.07 11.40
CA ARG A 133 -13.07 13.88 11.78
C ARG A 133 -12.22 12.98 12.66
N VAL A 134 -12.77 12.51 13.78
CA VAL A 134 -12.10 11.54 14.67
C VAL A 134 -13.06 10.41 15.05
N GLY A 135 -12.65 9.53 15.97
CA GLY A 135 -13.52 8.46 16.47
C GLY A 135 -13.82 7.39 15.41
N LEU A 136 -15.02 6.80 15.50
CA LEU A 136 -15.47 5.70 14.64
C LEU A 136 -15.64 6.13 13.18
N VAL A 137 -16.15 7.35 12.96
CA VAL A 137 -16.38 7.91 11.61
C VAL A 137 -15.08 7.98 10.83
N ALA A 138 -14.01 8.50 11.45
CA ALA A 138 -12.70 8.63 10.79
C ALA A 138 -12.03 7.29 10.48
N LYS A 139 -12.39 6.23 11.22
CA LYS A 139 -11.80 4.89 11.07
C LYS A 139 -12.65 3.96 10.19
N GLY A 140 -13.84 4.38 9.77
CA GLY A 140 -14.80 3.50 9.09
C GLY A 140 -15.29 2.36 9.97
N LEU A 141 -15.40 2.58 11.28
CA LEU A 141 -15.77 1.56 12.28
C LEU A 141 -17.16 1.79 12.89
N LEU A 142 -18.03 2.52 12.20
CA LEU A 142 -19.42 2.67 12.63
C LEU A 142 -20.13 1.33 12.55
N LEU A 143 -20.98 1.06 13.54
CA LEU A 143 -21.89 -0.07 13.59
C LEU A 143 -23.34 0.41 13.51
N LYS A 144 -24.23 -0.51 13.11
CA LYS A 144 -25.65 -0.24 12.98
C LYS A 144 -26.22 0.30 14.28
N GLY A 145 -26.91 1.43 14.19
CA GLY A 145 -27.49 2.12 15.35
C GLY A 145 -26.53 3.04 16.11
N ASP A 146 -25.27 3.19 15.68
CA ASP A 146 -24.39 4.23 16.18
C ASP A 146 -24.92 5.61 15.81
N LYS A 147 -25.11 6.47 16.82
CA LYS A 147 -25.63 7.84 16.67
C LYS A 147 -24.63 8.91 17.07
N ASN A 148 -23.43 8.48 17.46
CA ASN A 148 -22.39 9.36 17.98
C ASN A 148 -21.32 9.61 16.92
N VAL A 149 -21.05 10.88 16.70
CA VAL A 149 -20.05 11.36 15.74
C VAL A 149 -19.17 12.37 16.45
N GLU A 150 -17.86 12.32 16.16
CA GLU A 150 -16.87 13.14 16.83
C GLU A 150 -16.05 13.94 15.83
N LEU A 151 -15.98 15.25 16.06
CA LEU A 151 -15.14 16.19 15.33
C LEU A 151 -14.24 16.93 16.32
N VAL A 152 -13.03 17.26 15.88
CA VAL A 152 -12.09 18.10 16.62
C VAL A 152 -11.93 19.42 15.88
N LEU A 153 -12.22 20.53 16.56
CA LEU A 153 -11.96 21.88 16.08
C LEU A 153 -10.58 22.34 16.54
N LEU A 154 -9.71 22.67 15.59
CA LEU A 154 -8.36 23.17 15.82
C LEU A 154 -8.36 24.69 15.95
N CYS A 155 -7.68 25.21 16.96
CA CYS A 155 -7.52 26.65 17.21
C CYS A 155 -6.04 27.03 17.15
N SER A 156 -5.73 28.26 16.74
CA SER A 156 -4.34 28.77 16.73
C SER A 156 -3.74 28.91 18.12
N ASN A 157 -4.59 29.32 19.07
CA ASN A 157 -4.21 29.49 20.46
C ASN A 157 -5.01 28.52 21.34
N LYS A 158 -4.53 28.32 22.58
CA LYS A 158 -5.22 27.48 23.58
C LYS A 158 -6.69 27.93 23.70
N PRO A 159 -7.66 27.05 23.41
CA PRO A 159 -9.07 27.43 23.43
C PRO A 159 -9.49 27.85 24.84
N THR A 160 -10.33 28.88 24.90
CA THR A 160 -10.90 29.43 26.14
C THR A 160 -12.40 29.16 26.18
N VAL A 161 -13.00 29.23 27.37
CA VAL A 161 -14.46 29.08 27.54
C VAL A 161 -15.22 30.16 26.76
N THR A 162 -14.66 31.36 26.63
CA THR A 162 -15.27 32.44 25.83
C THR A 162 -15.26 32.12 24.35
N LEU A 163 -14.14 31.62 23.81
CA LEU A 163 -14.04 31.20 22.41
C LEU A 163 -15.03 30.06 22.12
N LEU A 164 -15.11 29.06 23.01
CA LEU A 164 -16.04 27.94 22.86
C LEU A 164 -17.50 28.40 22.79
N LYS A 165 -17.91 29.32 23.69
CA LYS A 165 -19.27 29.87 23.69
C LYS A 165 -19.58 30.64 22.41
N GLN A 166 -18.65 31.49 21.95
CA GLN A 166 -18.80 32.24 20.70
C GLN A 166 -18.95 31.32 19.48
N VAL A 167 -18.11 30.28 19.39
CA VAL A 167 -18.21 29.28 18.31
C VAL A 167 -19.53 28.55 18.40
N ALA A 168 -19.96 28.12 19.59
CA ALA A 168 -21.22 27.41 19.78
C ALA A 168 -22.43 28.26 19.35
N GLU A 169 -22.50 29.53 19.77
CA GLU A 169 -23.57 30.46 19.39
C GLU A 169 -23.63 30.69 17.88
N LYS A 170 -22.49 30.94 17.24
CA LYS A 170 -22.41 31.16 15.78
C LYS A 170 -22.71 29.89 14.99
N LEU A 171 -22.26 28.73 15.48
CA LEU A 171 -22.51 27.44 14.86
C LEU A 171 -24.01 27.11 14.91
N SER A 172 -24.67 27.28 16.06
CA SER A 172 -26.12 27.09 16.18
C SER A 172 -26.88 27.98 15.21
N ALA A 173 -26.51 29.27 15.11
CA ALA A 173 -27.14 30.18 14.16
C ALA A 173 -26.94 29.74 12.70
N GLN A 174 -25.75 29.26 12.32
CA GLN A 174 -25.51 28.80 10.95
C GLN A 174 -26.24 27.49 10.60
N LEU A 175 -26.33 26.55 11.55
CA LEU A 175 -27.06 25.32 11.32
C LEU A 175 -28.57 25.57 11.18
N GLU A 176 -29.14 26.53 11.93
CA GLU A 176 -30.55 26.93 11.77
C GLU A 176 -30.82 27.51 10.37
N VAL A 177 -29.90 28.32 9.84
CA VAL A 177 -30.01 28.88 8.49
C VAL A 177 -29.90 27.79 7.43
N GLU A 178 -28.90 26.91 7.51
CA GLU A 178 -28.69 25.81 6.56
C GLU A 178 -29.82 24.77 6.57
N MET A 179 -30.47 24.53 7.71
CA MET A 179 -31.60 23.59 7.82
C MET A 179 -32.95 24.18 7.38
N SER A 180 -33.03 25.50 7.20
CA SER A 180 -34.23 26.21 6.74
C SER A 180 -34.28 26.46 5.23
N ALA A 181 -33.18 26.19 4.54
CA ALA A 181 -33.01 26.29 3.09
C ALA A 181 -33.23 24.92 2.41
#